data_AF-A0A5C8SXZ4-F1
#
_entry.id   AF-A0A5C8SXZ4-F1
#
_cell.length_a   1.000
_cell.length_b   1.000
_cell.length_c   1.000
_cell.angle_alpha   90.00
_cell.angle_beta   90.00
_cell.angle_gamma   90.00
#
_symmetry.space_group_name_H-M   'P 1'
#
loop_
_entity.id
_entity.type
_entity.pdbx_description
1 polymer ?
#
loop_
_entity_poly.entity_id
_entity_poly.type
_entity_poly.pdbx_seq_one_letter_code
_entity_poly.pdbx_strand_id
1 'polypeptide(L)'
;MDAGQRIERTLDIAVAYAEAPGAPPRLAEAIRYAVFPGGHRIRPRLCLAVAAACGDDDPQGAEAAAAAIELLHCASLVHDDLPCFDDAETRRKKAAVHVAFGEPLAVLTGDALIVLAFETLARGAAKHPQRLAALVGL
;
A
#
# COMPACT_ATOMS: atom_id res chain seq x y z
N MET A 1 -0.68 19.79 7.17
CA MET A 1 -1.58 18.91 6.38
C MET A 1 -2.26 17.97 7.35
N ASP A 2 -3.55 17.68 7.13
CA ASP A 2 -4.23 16.62 7.90
C ASP A 2 -3.55 15.26 7.66
N ALA A 3 -3.58 14.37 8.64
CA ALA A 3 -2.97 13.04 8.53
C ALA A 3 -3.52 12.25 7.34
N GLY A 4 -4.82 12.40 7.02
CA GLY A 4 -5.42 11.77 5.84
C GLY A 4 -4.80 12.26 4.53
N GLN A 5 -4.57 13.56 4.40
CA GLN A 5 -3.94 14.13 3.20
C GLN A 5 -2.49 13.67 3.03
N ARG A 6 -1.74 13.56 4.14
CA ARG A 6 -0.36 13.03 4.12
C ARG A 6 -0.36 11.59 3.62
N ILE A 7 -1.25 10.75 4.14
CA ILE A 7 -1.37 9.33 3.74
C ILE A 7 -1.71 9.19 2.25
N GLU A 8 -2.76 9.87 1.78
CA GLU A 8 -3.17 9.78 0.37
C GLU A 8 -2.07 10.27 -0.57
N ARG A 9 -1.37 11.35 -0.22
CA ARG A 9 -0.22 11.84 -0.99
C ARG A 9 0.90 10.80 -1.06
N THR A 10 1.27 10.18 0.06
CA THR A 10 2.36 9.21 0.09
C THR A 10 1.99 7.93 -0.65
N LEU A 11 0.73 7.50 -0.59
CA LEU A 11 0.21 6.39 -1.39
C LEU A 11 0.25 6.70 -2.89
N ASP A 12 -0.13 7.90 -3.30
CA ASP A 12 -0.09 8.32 -4.70
C ASP A 12 1.35 8.30 -5.25
N ILE A 13 2.31 8.83 -4.47
CA ILE A 13 3.73 8.76 -4.81
C ILE A 13 4.22 7.31 -4.89
N ALA A 14 3.83 6.46 -3.96
CA ALA A 14 4.22 5.06 -3.97
C ALA A 14 3.69 4.35 -5.21
N VAL A 15 2.39 4.47 -5.50
CA VAL A 15 1.74 3.82 -6.65
C VAL A 15 2.30 4.33 -7.97
N ALA A 16 2.69 5.61 -8.07
CA ALA A 16 3.33 6.16 -9.27
C ALA A 16 4.63 5.43 -9.68
N TYR A 17 5.36 4.79 -8.75
CA TYR A 17 6.52 3.97 -9.12
C TYR A 17 6.13 2.75 -9.95
N ALA A 18 4.93 2.21 -9.75
CA ALA A 18 4.39 1.10 -10.53
C ALA A 18 3.86 1.53 -11.92
N GLU A 19 3.86 2.83 -12.25
CA GLU A 19 3.51 3.38 -13.56
C GLU A 19 4.69 3.91 -14.34
N ALA A 20 5.90 3.70 -13.84
CA ALA A 20 7.10 4.18 -14.51
C ALA A 20 7.14 3.70 -15.98
N PRO A 21 7.76 4.47 -16.90
CA PRO A 21 7.89 4.07 -18.29
C PRO A 21 8.44 2.64 -18.43
N GLY A 22 7.71 1.79 -19.16
CA GLY A 22 8.02 0.37 -19.30
C GLY A 22 7.22 -0.57 -18.39
N ALA A 23 6.46 -0.04 -17.43
CA ALA A 23 5.52 -0.83 -16.64
C ALA A 23 4.36 -1.38 -17.51
N PRO A 24 3.91 -2.62 -17.30
CA PRO A 24 2.75 -3.15 -18.00
C PRO A 24 1.48 -2.33 -17.66
N PRO A 25 0.83 -1.68 -18.65
CA PRO A 25 -0.19 -0.66 -18.37
C PRO A 25 -1.41 -1.23 -17.64
N ARG A 26 -1.82 -2.46 -17.96
CA ARG A 26 -2.96 -3.12 -17.30
C ARG A 26 -2.67 -3.47 -15.83
N LEU A 27 -1.44 -3.80 -15.49
CA LEU A 27 -1.05 -4.07 -14.10
C LEU A 27 -1.00 -2.76 -13.29
N ALA A 28 -0.41 -1.72 -13.89
CA ALA A 28 -0.37 -0.39 -13.29
C ALA A 28 -1.80 0.15 -12.99
N GLU A 29 -2.74 -0.05 -13.91
CA GLU A 29 -4.15 0.29 -13.71
C GLU A 29 -4.78 -0.51 -12.55
N ALA A 30 -4.55 -1.83 -12.50
CA ALA A 30 -5.08 -2.70 -11.45
C ALA A 30 -4.54 -2.35 -10.05
N ILE A 31 -3.24 -2.02 -9.93
CA ILE A 31 -2.61 -1.54 -8.69
C ILE A 31 -3.30 -0.27 -8.19
N ARG A 32 -3.45 0.74 -9.06
CA ARG A 32 -4.15 1.97 -8.68
C ARG A 32 -5.61 1.70 -8.32
N TYR A 33 -6.29 0.85 -9.08
CA TYR A 33 -7.67 0.47 -8.80
C TYR A 33 -7.84 -0.14 -7.41
N ALA A 34 -6.91 -1.00 -6.98
CA ALA A 34 -6.92 -1.64 -5.68
C ALA A 34 -6.67 -0.66 -4.51
N VAL A 35 -5.84 0.36 -4.72
CA VAL A 35 -5.41 1.29 -3.65
C VAL A 35 -6.41 2.44 -3.43
N PHE A 36 -7.03 2.96 -4.49
CA PHE A 36 -7.87 4.17 -4.44
C PHE A 36 -9.39 4.01 -4.60
N PRO A 37 -10.04 2.89 -4.24
CA PRO A 37 -11.51 2.84 -4.16
C PRO A 37 -12.06 3.57 -2.91
N GLY A 38 -11.20 4.22 -2.12
CA GLY A 38 -11.50 4.82 -0.82
C GLY A 38 -11.21 3.87 0.34
N GLY A 39 -11.57 4.25 1.56
CA GLY A 39 -11.32 3.48 2.78
C GLY A 39 -11.08 4.40 3.97
N HIS A 40 -11.26 3.89 5.20
CA HIS A 40 -11.07 4.71 6.40
C HIS A 40 -9.60 4.95 6.76
N ARG A 41 -8.66 4.28 6.06
CA ARG A 41 -7.21 4.39 6.29
C ARG A 41 -6.84 4.27 7.77
N ILE A 42 -7.49 3.36 8.49
CA ILE A 42 -7.34 3.24 9.95
C ILE A 42 -5.90 2.87 10.32
N ARG A 43 -5.34 1.87 9.63
CA ARG A 43 -3.98 1.36 9.88
C ARG A 43 -2.89 2.42 9.70
N PRO A 44 -2.81 3.15 8.56
CA PRO A 44 -1.82 4.22 8.41
C PRO A 44 -2.06 5.39 9.37
N ARG A 45 -3.32 5.72 9.71
CA ARG A 45 -3.62 6.77 10.71
C ARG A 45 -3.11 6.39 12.10
N LEU A 46 -3.24 5.12 12.50
CA LEU A 46 -2.69 4.62 13.76
C LEU A 46 -1.16 4.70 13.78
N CYS A 47 -0.49 4.32 12.68
CA CYS A 47 0.95 4.45 12.55
C CYS A 47 1.42 5.90 12.77
N LEU A 48 0.80 6.86 12.07
CA LEU A 48 1.13 8.27 12.23
C LEU A 48 0.79 8.83 13.62
N ALA A 49 -0.30 8.37 14.23
CA ALA A 49 -0.67 8.79 15.59
C ALA A 49 0.37 8.32 16.62
N VAL A 50 0.88 7.09 16.48
CA VAL A 50 1.94 6.56 17.34
C VAL A 50 3.26 7.30 17.11
N ALA A 51 3.65 7.55 15.85
CA ALA A 51 4.83 8.35 15.54
C ALA A 51 4.76 9.74 16.20
N ALA A 52 3.61 10.43 16.08
CA ALA A 52 3.36 11.71 16.73
C ALA A 52 3.45 11.64 18.26
N ALA A 53 2.88 10.61 18.89
CA ALA A 53 2.95 10.40 20.33
C ALA A 53 4.40 10.14 20.82
N CYS A 54 5.25 9.57 19.97
CA CYS A 54 6.65 9.31 20.22
C CYS A 54 7.59 10.46 19.80
N GLY A 55 7.05 11.63 19.42
CA GLY A 55 7.82 12.83 19.09
C GLY A 55 8.12 13.05 17.60
N ASP A 56 7.79 12.09 16.72
CA ASP A 56 7.90 12.18 15.25
C ASP A 56 9.25 12.75 14.75
N ASP A 57 10.35 12.14 15.18
CA ASP A 57 11.71 12.59 14.84
C ASP A 57 12.11 12.35 13.36
N ASP A 58 11.31 11.57 12.65
CA ASP A 58 11.44 11.34 11.21
C ASP A 58 10.07 11.23 10.51
N PRO A 59 9.41 12.37 10.21
CA PRO A 59 8.07 12.39 9.63
C PRO A 59 7.98 11.71 8.26
N GLN A 60 9.05 11.75 7.45
CA GLN A 60 9.08 11.11 6.14
C GLN A 60 9.14 9.58 6.28
N GLY A 61 9.96 9.07 7.20
CA GLY A 61 9.99 7.65 7.54
C GLY A 61 8.65 7.16 8.08
N ALA A 62 7.99 7.95 8.95
CA ALA A 62 6.67 7.63 9.48
C ALA A 62 5.58 7.59 8.40
N GLU A 63 5.57 8.57 7.48
CA GLU A 63 4.65 8.59 6.33
C GLU A 63 4.86 7.39 5.40
N ALA A 64 6.11 7.04 5.11
CA ALA A 64 6.43 5.87 4.29
C ALA A 64 6.02 4.56 4.97
N ALA A 65 6.24 4.42 6.27
CA ALA A 65 5.79 3.27 7.04
C ALA A 65 4.26 3.15 7.04
N ALA A 66 3.55 4.27 7.23
CA ALA A 66 2.10 4.31 7.14
C ALA A 66 1.61 3.86 5.75
N ALA A 67 2.17 4.41 4.66
CA ALA A 67 1.83 4.01 3.30
C ALA A 67 2.12 2.53 3.04
N ALA A 68 3.29 2.02 3.47
CA ALA A 68 3.65 0.61 3.33
C ALA A 68 2.64 -0.32 4.02
N ILE A 69 2.16 0.03 5.22
CA ILE A 69 1.13 -0.74 5.93
C ILE A 69 -0.18 -0.78 5.13
N GLU A 70 -0.60 0.33 4.53
CA GLU A 70 -1.83 0.38 3.75
C GLU A 70 -1.69 -0.34 2.40
N LEU A 71 -0.52 -0.29 1.75
CA LEU A 71 -0.23 -1.07 0.55
C LEU A 71 -0.30 -2.56 0.83
N LEU A 72 0.31 -3.02 1.93
CA LEU A 72 0.24 -4.42 2.36
C LEU A 72 -1.21 -4.83 2.72
N HIS A 73 -1.97 -3.93 3.33
CA HIS A 73 -3.40 -4.16 3.57
C HIS A 73 -4.21 -4.29 2.28
N CYS A 74 -3.97 -3.42 1.29
CA CYS A 74 -4.59 -3.53 -0.02
C CYS A 74 -4.20 -4.84 -0.71
N ALA A 75 -2.92 -5.25 -0.63
CA ALA A 75 -2.46 -6.53 -1.17
C ALA A 75 -3.23 -7.70 -0.58
N SER A 76 -3.37 -7.75 0.75
CA SER A 76 -4.10 -8.83 1.42
C SER A 76 -5.55 -8.89 0.93
N LEU A 77 -6.25 -7.76 0.83
CA LEU A 77 -7.63 -7.73 0.34
C LEU A 77 -7.76 -8.22 -1.10
N VAL A 78 -6.80 -7.87 -1.98
CA VAL A 78 -6.82 -8.31 -3.38
C VAL A 78 -6.68 -9.83 -3.49
N HIS A 79 -5.79 -10.43 -2.69
CA HIS A 79 -5.63 -11.88 -2.65
C HIS A 79 -6.78 -12.58 -1.95
N ASP A 80 -7.25 -12.07 -0.80
CA ASP A 80 -8.40 -12.60 -0.07
C ASP A 80 -9.65 -12.64 -0.96
N ASP A 81 -9.85 -11.65 -1.84
CA ASP A 81 -11.00 -11.59 -2.74
C ASP A 81 -10.98 -12.65 -3.86
N LEU A 82 -9.86 -13.36 -4.12
CA LEU A 82 -9.78 -14.34 -5.21
C LEU A 82 -10.74 -15.53 -5.01
N PRO A 83 -11.15 -16.22 -6.10
CA PRO A 83 -12.05 -17.38 -6.01
C PRO A 83 -11.54 -18.55 -5.16
N CYS A 84 -10.22 -18.68 -5.01
CA CYS A 84 -9.61 -19.70 -4.17
C CYS A 84 -9.56 -19.34 -2.67
N PHE A 85 -9.96 -18.12 -2.30
CA PHE A 85 -10.06 -17.63 -0.93
C PHE A 85 -11.52 -17.29 -0.60
N ASP A 86 -11.90 -16.00 -0.54
CA ASP A 86 -13.25 -15.58 -0.16
C ASP A 86 -14.24 -15.55 -1.33
N ASP A 87 -13.77 -15.64 -2.58
CA ASP A 87 -14.60 -15.56 -3.80
C ASP A 87 -15.52 -14.33 -3.82
N ALA A 88 -14.99 -13.19 -3.37
CA ALA A 88 -15.77 -11.99 -3.18
C ALA A 88 -15.89 -11.20 -4.49
N GLU A 89 -17.09 -11.13 -5.06
CA GLU A 89 -17.31 -10.38 -6.31
C GLU A 89 -17.13 -8.85 -6.17
N THR A 90 -17.26 -8.33 -4.94
CA THR A 90 -17.22 -6.88 -4.68
C THR A 90 -16.37 -6.50 -3.47
N ARG A 91 -15.67 -5.37 -3.59
CA ARG A 91 -14.85 -4.77 -2.54
C ARG A 91 -15.04 -3.26 -2.52
N ARG A 92 -15.31 -2.70 -1.34
CA ARG A 92 -15.50 -1.25 -1.13
C ARG A 92 -16.49 -0.63 -2.14
N LYS A 93 -17.59 -1.35 -2.40
CA LYS A 93 -18.66 -0.98 -3.35
C LYS A 93 -18.25 -0.95 -4.83
N LYS A 94 -17.09 -1.53 -5.18
CA LYS A 94 -16.64 -1.75 -6.56
C LYS A 94 -16.48 -3.25 -6.82
N ALA A 95 -16.35 -3.65 -8.08
CA ALA A 95 -15.97 -5.01 -8.42
C ALA A 95 -14.61 -5.35 -7.78
N ALA A 96 -14.45 -6.58 -7.29
CA ALA A 96 -13.14 -7.04 -6.84
C ALA A 96 -12.15 -7.06 -8.01
N VAL A 97 -10.85 -7.03 -7.72
CA VAL A 97 -9.81 -6.92 -8.76
C VAL A 97 -9.88 -8.10 -9.75
N HIS A 98 -10.15 -9.31 -9.26
CA HIS A 98 -10.26 -10.48 -10.13
C HIS A 98 -11.47 -10.41 -11.06
N VAL A 99 -12.58 -9.81 -10.62
CA VAL A 99 -13.76 -9.57 -11.45
C VAL A 99 -13.49 -8.50 -12.51
N ALA A 100 -12.81 -7.41 -12.14
CA ALA A 100 -12.57 -6.29 -13.04
C ALA A 100 -11.41 -6.53 -14.04
N PHE A 101 -10.37 -7.25 -13.64
CA PHE A 101 -9.13 -7.40 -14.41
C PHE A 101 -8.78 -8.85 -14.77
N GLY A 102 -9.48 -9.83 -14.19
CA GLY A 102 -9.18 -11.26 -14.30
C GLY A 102 -8.26 -11.75 -13.19
N GLU A 103 -8.37 -13.05 -12.86
CA GLU A 103 -7.60 -13.68 -11.78
C GLU A 103 -6.08 -13.55 -11.93
N PRO A 104 -5.46 -13.77 -13.12
CA PRO A 104 -4.00 -13.66 -13.24
C PRO A 104 -3.48 -12.26 -12.90
N LEU A 105 -4.22 -11.21 -13.29
CA LEU A 105 -3.85 -9.84 -12.94
C LEU A 105 -4.12 -9.54 -11.47
N ALA A 106 -5.17 -10.10 -10.86
CA ALA A 106 -5.42 -9.92 -9.44
C ALA A 106 -4.30 -10.52 -8.57
N VAL A 107 -3.81 -11.73 -8.91
CA VAL A 107 -2.65 -12.33 -8.25
C VAL A 107 -1.43 -11.40 -8.33
N LEU A 108 -1.07 -10.98 -9.55
CA LEU A 108 0.07 -10.08 -9.78
C LEU A 108 -0.11 -8.71 -9.14
N THR A 109 -1.34 -8.22 -9.01
CA THR A 109 -1.64 -6.95 -8.34
C THR A 109 -1.34 -7.03 -6.86
N GLY A 110 -1.79 -8.10 -6.18
CA GLY A 110 -1.44 -8.32 -4.78
C GLY A 110 0.07 -8.49 -4.57
N ASP A 111 0.74 -9.27 -5.42
CA ASP A 111 2.19 -9.46 -5.36
C ASP A 111 2.96 -8.14 -5.53
N ALA A 112 2.59 -7.34 -6.53
CA ALA A 112 3.20 -6.05 -6.78
C ALA A 112 2.98 -5.07 -5.61
N LEU A 113 1.80 -5.08 -4.98
CA LEU A 113 1.53 -4.26 -3.80
C LEU A 113 2.37 -4.66 -2.59
N ILE A 114 2.64 -5.96 -2.40
CA ILE A 114 3.57 -6.44 -1.36
C ILE A 114 4.97 -5.88 -1.60
N VAL A 115 5.50 -6.04 -2.83
CA VAL A 115 6.82 -5.52 -3.19
C VAL A 115 6.89 -4.00 -3.02
N LEU A 116 5.85 -3.29 -3.47
CA LEU A 116 5.77 -1.85 -3.38
C LEU A 116 5.71 -1.35 -1.93
N ALA A 117 5.08 -2.10 -1.02
CA ALA A 117 5.09 -1.79 0.40
C ALA A 117 6.52 -1.78 0.97
N PHE A 118 7.31 -2.82 0.68
CA PHE A 118 8.71 -2.89 1.11
C PHE A 118 9.57 -1.81 0.46
N GLU A 119 9.39 -1.57 -0.83
CA GLU A 119 10.12 -0.52 -1.56
C GLU A 119 9.81 0.87 -0.98
N THR A 120 8.54 1.15 -0.71
CA THR A 120 8.10 2.43 -0.11
C THR A 120 8.74 2.64 1.25
N LEU A 121 8.72 1.62 2.12
CA LEU A 121 9.35 1.68 3.43
C LEU A 121 10.87 1.89 3.33
N ALA A 122 11.55 1.15 2.45
CA ALA A 122 12.99 1.26 2.26
C ALA A 122 13.41 2.66 1.75
N ARG A 123 12.66 3.23 0.81
CA ARG A 123 12.88 4.60 0.30
C ARG A 123 12.68 5.65 1.39
N GLY A 124 11.63 5.52 2.20
CA GLY A 124 11.35 6.45 3.30
C GLY A 124 12.34 6.35 4.45
N ALA A 125 12.92 5.18 4.68
CA ALA A 125 13.93 4.96 5.72
C ALA A 125 15.34 5.41 5.31
N ALA A 126 15.55 5.99 4.13
CA ALA A 126 16.88 6.35 3.62
C ALA A 126 17.70 7.25 4.57
N LYS A 127 17.03 8.08 5.39
CA LYS A 127 17.70 8.93 6.39
C LYS A 127 18.18 8.14 7.62
N HIS A 128 17.49 7.06 7.98
CA HIS A 128 17.77 6.24 9.15
C HIS A 128 17.65 4.73 8.82
N PRO A 129 18.44 4.20 7.86
CA PRO A 129 18.29 2.84 7.36
C PRO A 129 18.46 1.77 8.46
N GLN A 130 19.22 2.08 9.51
CA GLN A 130 19.41 1.22 10.68
C GLN A 130 18.11 0.88 11.41
N ARG A 131 17.04 1.68 11.24
CA ARG A 131 15.72 1.40 11.86
C ARG A 131 15.04 0.19 11.24
N LEU A 132 15.39 -0.20 10.01
CA LEU A 132 14.76 -1.33 9.32
C LEU A 132 15.13 -2.69 9.93
N ALA A 133 16.36 -2.85 10.40
CA ALA A 133 16.84 -4.09 11.02
C ALA A 133 15.98 -4.48 12.24
N ALA A 134 15.69 -3.49 13.10
CA ALA A 134 14.88 -3.70 14.30
C ALA A 134 13.44 -4.18 14.00
N LEU A 135 12.89 -3.87 12.82
CA LEU A 135 11.55 -4.33 12.43
C LEU A 135 11.47 -5.84 12.18
N VAL A 136 12.61 -6.47 11.87
CA VAL A 136 12.73 -7.91 11.60
C VAL A 136 13.53 -8.65 12.67
N GLY A 137 13.78 -8.00 13.82
CA GLY A 137 14.48 -8.59 14.96
C GLY A 137 15.99 -8.69 14.80
N LEU A 138 16.58 -7.86 13.93
CA LEU A 138 18.04 -7.72 13.75
C LEU A 138 18.60 -6.52 14.51
#